data_AF-A0A4Q4ZZ09-F1
#
_entry.id   AF-A0A4Q4ZZ09-F1
#
_cell.length_a   1.000
_cell.length_b   1.000
_cell.length_c   1.000
_cell.angle_alpha   90.00
_cell.angle_beta   90.00
_cell.angle_gamma   90.00
#
_symmetry.space_group_name_H-M   'P 1'
#
loop_
_entity.id
_entity.type
_entity.pdbx_description
1 polymer ?
#
loop_
_entity_poly.entity_id
_entity_poly.type
_entity_poly.pdbx_seq_one_letter_code
_entity_poly.pdbx_strand_id
1 'polypeptide(L)'
;MPSNQDFTYKSHGTNSSGNHYCARDYGSGAANSNSYHYSNRRIPVPTVPYLANDGSYYYSNPNGSTYHNNGQGGSTYTAPSGQKHQSGYGGK
;
A
#
# COMPACT_ATOMS: atom_id res chain seq x y z
N MET A 1 6.83 -19.10 -10.82
CA MET A 1 7.01 -17.73 -10.27
C MET A 1 8.08 -17.81 -9.19
N PRO A 2 9.22 -17.11 -9.28
CA PRO A 2 10.18 -17.11 -8.19
C PRO A 2 9.89 -15.86 -7.32
N SER A 3 9.39 -16.03 -6.10
CA SER A 3 9.19 -14.89 -5.20
C SER A 3 9.41 -15.24 -3.73
N ASN A 4 10.57 -15.81 -3.44
CA ASN A 4 11.18 -15.62 -2.11
C ASN A 4 12.32 -14.62 -2.31
N GLN A 5 11.98 -13.35 -2.50
CA GLN A 5 12.93 -12.30 -2.17
C GLN A 5 12.89 -12.22 -0.65
N ASP A 6 13.87 -12.85 0.00
CA ASP A 6 14.04 -12.78 1.44
C ASP A 6 14.24 -11.31 1.81
N PHE A 7 13.26 -10.74 2.51
CA PHE A 7 13.35 -9.38 3.03
C PHE A 7 13.44 -9.44 4.55
N THR A 8 14.11 -8.45 5.13
CA THR A 8 14.11 -8.26 6.58
C THR A 8 13.11 -7.15 6.93
N TYR A 9 12.43 -7.30 8.06
CA TYR A 9 11.54 -6.25 8.56
C TYR A 9 12.39 -5.17 9.22
N LYS A 10 12.34 -3.94 8.71
CA LYS A 10 12.97 -2.78 9.37
C LYS A 10 12.13 -2.32 10.55
N SER A 11 10.82 -2.26 10.34
CA SER A 11 9.82 -1.85 11.33
C SER A 11 8.44 -2.26 10.84
N HIS A 12 7.57 -2.68 11.73
CA HIS A 12 6.17 -2.90 11.44
C HIS A 12 5.33 -2.70 12.68
N GLY A 13 4.03 -2.47 12.50
CA GLY A 13 3.13 -2.33 13.61
C GLY A 13 1.74 -1.91 13.19
N THR A 14 0.91 -1.71 14.21
CA THR A 14 -0.45 -1.23 14.07
C THR A 14 -0.60 -0.03 14.99
N ASN A 15 -1.08 1.10 14.46
CA ASN A 15 -1.32 2.29 15.29
C ASN A 15 -2.66 2.18 16.06
N SER A 16 -2.93 3.14 16.94
CA SER A 16 -4.17 3.19 17.74
C SER A 16 -5.46 3.23 16.91
N SER A 17 -5.38 3.74 15.68
CA SER A 17 -6.51 3.76 14.72
C SER A 17 -6.68 2.43 13.97
N GLY A 18 -5.82 1.45 14.25
CA GLY A 18 -5.83 0.13 13.62
C GLY A 18 -5.09 0.05 12.29
N ASN A 19 -4.45 1.14 11.82
CA ASN A 19 -3.74 1.15 10.55
C ASN A 19 -2.44 0.37 10.69
N HIS A 20 -2.16 -0.49 9.72
CA HIS A 20 -0.96 -1.32 9.69
C HIS A 20 0.10 -0.68 8.79
N TYR A 21 1.34 -0.70 9.26
CA TYR A 21 2.51 -0.26 8.52
C TYR A 21 3.61 -1.31 8.59
N CYS A 22 4.38 -1.45 7.51
CA CYS A 22 5.46 -2.41 7.41
C CYS A 22 6.54 -1.89 6.45
N ALA A 23 7.69 -1.50 7.01
CA ALA A 23 8.91 -1.21 6.29
C ALA A 23 9.77 -2.47 6.12
N ARG A 24 10.26 -2.69 4.90
CA ARG A 24 10.99 -3.91 4.49
C ARG A 24 12.33 -3.52 3.88
N ASP A 25 13.36 -4.31 4.18
CA ASP A 25 14.65 -4.25 3.50
C ASP A 25 14.83 -5.46 2.60
N TYR A 26 14.99 -5.20 1.31
CA TYR A 26 15.29 -6.22 0.30
C TYR A 26 16.79 -6.30 -0.02
N GLY A 27 17.63 -5.58 0.74
CA GLY A 27 19.07 -5.51 0.58
C GLY A 27 19.53 -4.50 -0.47
N SER A 28 20.84 -4.42 -0.66
CA SER A 28 21.49 -3.46 -1.57
C SER A 28 21.15 -3.63 -3.05
N GLY A 29 20.60 -4.79 -3.44
CA GLY A 29 20.16 -5.07 -4.82
C GLY A 29 18.77 -4.53 -5.16
N ALA A 30 18.04 -3.99 -4.19
CA ALA A 30 16.73 -3.39 -4.44
C ALA A 30 16.89 -2.02 -5.09
N ALA A 31 16.15 -1.78 -6.18
CA ALA A 31 16.05 -0.45 -6.79
C ALA A 31 15.43 0.58 -5.83
N ASN A 32 14.67 0.10 -4.84
CA ASN A 32 14.07 0.89 -3.77
C ASN A 32 14.42 0.32 -2.39
N SER A 33 15.31 1.02 -1.70
CA SER A 33 15.74 0.70 -0.33
C SER A 33 14.70 1.03 0.75
N ASN A 34 13.61 1.71 0.37
CA ASN A 34 12.51 2.11 1.23
C ASN A 34 11.21 1.41 0.83
N SER A 35 11.28 0.08 0.70
CA SER A 35 10.11 -0.73 0.45
C SER A 35 9.17 -0.69 1.64
N TYR A 36 7.89 -0.43 1.40
CA TYR A 36 6.94 -0.09 2.44
C TYR A 36 5.52 -0.51 2.07
N HIS A 37 4.79 -1.03 3.04
CA HIS A 37 3.36 -1.31 2.92
C HIS A 37 2.61 -0.59 4.03
N TYR A 38 1.51 0.08 3.67
CA TYR A 38 0.63 0.75 4.60
C TYR A 38 -0.82 0.43 4.24
N SER A 39 -1.64 0.11 5.23
CA SER A 39 -3.06 -0.15 5.02
C SER A 39 -3.87 0.49 6.14
N ASN A 40 -4.80 1.36 5.76
CA ASN A 40 -5.79 1.90 6.67
C ASN A 40 -6.79 0.82 7.05
N ARG A 41 -7.14 0.74 8.34
CA ARG A 41 -8.10 -0.25 8.79
C ARG A 41 -9.49 0.11 8.30
N ARG A 42 -10.09 -0.71 7.45
CA ARG A 42 -11.51 -0.56 7.13
C ARG A 42 -12.35 -0.79 8.39
N ILE A 43 -13.03 0.25 8.87
CA ILE A 43 -13.99 0.13 9.97
C ILE A 43 -15.34 -0.23 9.33
N PRO A 44 -15.94 -1.39 9.63
CA PRO A 44 -17.32 -1.67 9.26
C PRO A 44 -18.21 -0.75 10.08
N VAL A 45 -18.91 0.19 9.45
CA VAL A 45 -19.80 1.10 10.15
C VAL A 45 -21.24 0.89 9.70
N PRO A 46 -22.13 0.38 10.56
CA PRO A 46 -23.56 0.47 10.34
C PRO A 46 -24.13 1.85 10.72
N THR A 47 -23.44 2.67 11.53
CA THR A 47 -24.07 3.78 12.26
C THR A 47 -23.38 5.16 12.27
N VAL A 48 -22.12 5.32 11.84
CA VAL A 48 -21.46 6.66 11.79
C VAL A 48 -20.74 6.92 10.45
N PRO A 49 -21.41 7.56 9.47
CA PRO A 49 -20.92 7.64 8.08
C PRO A 49 -19.69 8.53 7.85
N TYR A 50 -19.22 9.29 8.85
CA TYR A 50 -18.13 10.26 8.66
C TYR A 50 -16.76 9.86 9.26
N LEU A 51 -16.68 8.72 9.98
CA LEU A 51 -15.45 8.30 10.67
C LEU A 51 -14.89 6.96 10.17
N ALA A 52 -15.22 6.59 8.92
CA ALA A 52 -14.71 5.39 8.30
C ALA A 52 -13.34 5.69 7.65
N ASN A 53 -12.29 5.06 8.18
CA ASN A 53 -11.12 4.77 7.36
C ASN A 53 -11.60 3.99 6.14
N ASP A 54 -11.32 4.51 4.96
CA ASP A 54 -11.75 4.02 3.64
C ASP A 54 -11.25 2.61 3.30
N GLY A 55 -10.27 2.09 4.04
CA GLY A 55 -9.58 0.84 3.70
C GLY A 55 -8.57 1.03 2.58
N SER A 56 -8.15 2.27 2.33
CA SER A 56 -7.04 2.58 1.42
C SER A 56 -5.75 1.90 1.86
N TYR A 57 -4.90 1.60 0.89
CA TYR A 57 -3.61 1.00 1.14
C TYR A 57 -2.59 1.44 0.09
N TYR A 58 -1.33 1.37 0.47
CA TYR A 58 -0.21 1.84 -0.31
C TYR A 58 0.95 0.82 -0.25
N TYR A 59 1.56 0.61 -1.41
CA TYR A 59 2.77 -0.17 -1.58
C TYR A 59 3.85 0.68 -2.24
N SER A 60 5.04 0.63 -1.67
CA SER A 60 6.32 1.05 -2.23
C SER A 60 7.15 -0.23 -2.39
N ASN A 61 7.37 -0.66 -3.63
CA ASN A 61 7.92 -1.98 -3.94
C ASN A 61 9.43 -1.93 -4.15
N PRO A 62 10.17 -3.03 -3.94
CA PRO A 62 11.64 -3.07 -4.09
C PRO A 62 12.13 -2.82 -5.50
N ASN A 63 11.28 -3.04 -6.50
CA ASN A 63 11.60 -2.72 -7.90
C ASN A 63 11.42 -1.23 -8.24
N GLY A 64 11.04 -0.38 -7.27
CA GLY A 64 10.80 1.04 -7.48
C GLY A 64 9.38 1.39 -7.93
N SER A 65 8.50 0.41 -8.14
CA SER A 65 7.10 0.69 -8.44
C SER A 65 6.33 1.07 -7.18
N THR A 66 5.22 1.78 -7.36
CA THR A 66 4.28 2.08 -6.27
C THR A 66 2.86 1.72 -6.66
N TYR A 67 2.04 1.40 -5.67
CA TYR A 67 0.62 1.15 -5.87
C TYR A 67 -0.17 1.82 -4.75
N HIS A 68 -1.19 2.57 -5.11
CA HIS A 68 -2.06 3.28 -4.18
C HIS A 68 -3.52 2.92 -4.47
N ASN A 69 -4.25 2.43 -3.48
CA ASN A 69 -5.70 2.21 -3.54
C ASN A 69 -6.38 3.19 -2.59
N ASN A 70 -7.45 3.85 -3.04
CA ASN A 70 -8.15 4.87 -2.26
C ASN A 70 -9.27 4.32 -1.37
N GLY A 71 -9.44 3.00 -1.27
CA GLY A 71 -10.52 2.36 -0.50
C GLY A 71 -11.93 2.53 -1.09
N GLN A 72 -12.08 3.31 -2.16
CA GLN A 72 -13.35 3.71 -2.78
C GLN A 72 -13.50 3.14 -4.20
N GLY A 73 -12.75 2.08 -4.50
CA GLY A 73 -12.76 1.41 -5.81
C GLY A 73 -11.78 1.99 -6.84
N GLY A 74 -11.04 3.05 -6.49
CA GLY A 74 -9.99 3.65 -7.31
C GLY A 74 -8.59 3.18 -6.91
N SER A 75 -7.71 3.00 -7.89
CA SER A 75 -6.30 2.74 -7.64
C SER A 75 -5.38 3.37 -8.68
N THR A 76 -4.12 3.58 -8.30
CA THR A 76 -3.06 4.11 -9.15
C THR A 76 -1.81 3.26 -8.96
N TYR A 77 -1.37 2.61 -10.02
CA TYR A 77 -0.07 1.97 -10.11
C TYR A 77 0.91 2.91 -10.82
N THR A 78 2.08 3.14 -10.22
CA THR A 78 3.19 3.85 -10.87
C THR A 78 4.31 2.85 -11.10
N ALA A 79 4.63 2.58 -12.37
CA ALA A 79 5.74 1.73 -12.74
C ALA A 79 7.09 2.35 -12.33
N PRO A 80 8.18 1.56 -12.27
CA PRO A 80 9.52 2.09 -11.99
C PRO A 80 9.97 3.12 -13.03
N SER A 81 9.48 3.02 -14.26
CA SER A 81 9.67 3.99 -15.35
C SER A 81 8.92 5.32 -15.13
N GLY A 82 8.11 5.43 -14.07
CA GLY A 82 7.25 6.58 -13.79
C GLY A 82 5.89 6.54 -14.50
N GLN A 83 5.64 5.56 -15.38
CA GLN A 83 4.36 5.41 -16.06
C GLN A 83 3.24 5.12 -15.06
N LYS A 84 2.14 5.86 -15.15
CA LYS A 84 1.00 5.73 -14.25
C LYS A 84 -0.16 5.02 -14.93
N HIS A 85 -0.75 4.06 -14.23
CA HIS A 85 -1.95 3.34 -14.63
C HIS A 85 -2.98 3.52 -13.53
N GLN A 86 -4.10 4.16 -13.87
CA GLN A 86 -5.19 4.37 -12.93
C GLN A 86 -6.33 3.43 -13.30
N SER A 87 -6.96 2.85 -12.29
CA SER A 87 -8.17 2.06 -12.44
C SER A 87 -9.22 2.56 -11.44
N GLY A 88 -10.49 2.36 -11.76
CA GLY A 88 -11.57 2.81 -10.89
C GLY A 88 -11.85 4.31 -10.99
N TYR A 89 -12.29 4.73 -12.17
CA TYR A 89 -13.44 5.62 -12.26
C TYR A 89 -14.61 4.75 -12.71
N GLY A 90 -15.24 4.02 -11.78
CA GLY A 90 -16.62 3.55 -12.00
C GLY A 90 -17.49 4.78 -11.80
N GLY A 91 -17.91 5.46 -12.85
CA GLY A 91 -19.05 5.00 -13.63
C GLY A 91 -20.27 5.68 -12.99
N LYS A 92 -20.68 6.81 -13.58
CA LYS A 92 -21.96 7.45 -13.21
C LYS A 92 -23.10 6.48 -13.49
#